data_AF-A0A7W2T1Q5-F1
#
_entry.id   AF-A0A7W2T1Q5-F1
#
_cell.length_a   1.000
_cell.length_b   1.000
_cell.length_c   1.000
_cell.angle_alpha   90.00
_cell.angle_beta   90.00
_cell.angle_gamma   90.00
#
_symmetry.space_group_name_H-M   'P 1'
#
loop_
_entity.id
_entity.type
_entity.pdbx_description
1 polymer ?
#
loop_
_entity_poly.entity_id
_entity_poly.type
_entity_poly.pdbx_seq_one_letter_code
_entity_poly.pdbx_strand_id
1 'polypeptide(L)'
;MGGISIWQLLIIAVIVVLLFGTKKLRNLGTDLGSAIKGFKGAVTDEPEKKEAATEEDSVNGDSLGDKTAQNSKVSEKEKDQV
;
A
#
# COMPACT_ATOMS: atom_id res chain seq x y z
N MET A 1 -31.12 25.02 6.63
CA MET A 1 -30.64 23.63 6.62
C MET A 1 -29.16 23.64 6.27
N GLY A 2 -28.30 23.70 7.28
CA GLY A 2 -26.84 23.73 7.06
C GLY A 2 -26.36 22.39 6.56
N GLY A 3 -25.92 22.33 5.31
CA GLY A 3 -25.34 21.12 4.71
C GLY A 3 -24.02 20.76 5.37
N ILE A 4 -23.62 19.50 5.21
CA ILE A 4 -22.28 19.03 5.58
C ILE A 4 -21.29 19.83 4.73
N SER A 5 -20.54 20.73 5.37
CA SER A 5 -19.52 21.52 4.68
C SER A 5 -18.19 20.77 4.67
N ILE A 6 -17.40 21.03 3.63
CA ILE A 6 -16.10 20.40 3.39
C ILE A 6 -15.18 20.57 4.61
N TRP A 7 -15.29 21.69 5.35
CA TRP A 7 -14.48 21.98 6.52
C TRP A 7 -14.73 21.02 7.68
N GLN A 8 -15.97 20.57 7.87
CA GLN A 8 -16.33 19.59 8.90
C GLN A 8 -15.79 18.20 8.53
N LEU A 9 -15.84 17.83 7.25
CA LEU A 9 -15.28 16.56 6.77
C LEU A 9 -13.77 16.47 6.98
N LEU A 10 -13.02 17.55 6.74
CA LEU A 10 -11.58 17.58 7.01
C LEU A 10 -11.26 17.38 8.50
N ILE A 11 -11.99 18.04 9.39
CA ILE A 11 -11.82 17.87 10.84
C ILE A 11 -12.09 16.42 11.27
N ILE A 12 -13.16 15.81 10.75
CA ILE A 12 -13.48 14.40 11.03
C ILE A 12 -12.38 13.48 10.47
N ALA A 13 -11.90 13.73 9.26
CA ALA A 13 -10.85 12.94 8.63
C ALA A 13 -9.56 12.96 9.46
N VAL A 14 -9.16 14.11 10.00
CA VAL A 14 -7.98 14.21 10.89
C VAL A 14 -8.15 13.35 12.14
N ILE A 15 -9.33 13.38 12.77
CA ILE A 15 -9.62 12.56 13.96
C ILE A 15 -9.52 11.07 13.61
N VAL A 16 -10.11 10.64 12.49
CA VAL A 16 -10.05 9.24 12.05
C VAL A 16 -8.59 8.82 11.79
N VAL A 17 -7.79 9.65 11.13
CA VAL A 17 -6.36 9.36 10.90
C VAL A 17 -5.59 9.22 12.20
N LEU A 18 -5.88 10.05 13.21
CA LEU A 18 -5.23 9.96 14.53
C LEU A 18 -5.65 8.70 15.29
N LEU A 19 -6.91 8.29 15.21
CA LEU A 19 -7.42 7.09 15.90
C LEU A 19 -6.90 5.80 15.27
N PHE A 20 -6.94 5.70 13.94
CA PHE A 20 -6.57 4.50 13.20
C PHE A 20 -5.09 4.45 12.83
N GLY A 21 -4.41 5.59 12.85
CA GLY A 21 -3.04 5.76 12.37
C GLY A 21 -2.94 5.79 10.84
N THR A 22 -1.92 6.50 10.32
CA THR A 22 -1.68 6.62 8.88
C THR A 22 -1.28 5.30 8.21
N LYS A 23 -0.62 4.37 8.93
CA LYS A 23 -0.21 3.06 8.39
C LYS A 23 -1.42 2.21 7.97
N LYS A 24 -2.46 2.10 8.81
CA LYS A 24 -3.67 1.32 8.48
C LYS A 24 -4.47 1.99 7.37
N LEU A 25 -4.65 3.32 7.45
CA LEU A 25 -5.34 4.07 6.41
C LEU A 25 -4.62 4.03 5.06
N ARG A 26 -3.28 4.01 5.04
CA ARG A 26 -2.51 3.89 3.79
C ARG A 26 -2.70 2.52 3.15
N ASN A 27 -2.58 1.44 3.91
CA ASN A 27 -2.74 0.09 3.36
C ASN A 27 -4.16 -0.12 2.81
N LEU A 28 -5.20 0.24 3.59
CA LEU A 28 -6.60 0.15 3.15
C LEU A 28 -6.91 1.15 2.02
N GLY A 29 -6.31 2.34 2.07
CA GLY A 29 -6.51 3.40 1.08
C GLY A 29 -5.86 3.08 -0.27
N THR A 30 -4.73 2.38 -0.30
CA THR A 30 -4.11 1.92 -1.54
C THR A 30 -5.01 0.91 -2.27
N ASP A 31 -5.58 -0.04 -1.53
CA ASP A 31 -6.46 -1.07 -2.11
C ASP A 31 -7.77 -0.46 -2.63
N LEU A 32 -8.43 0.36 -1.79
CA LEU A 32 -9.67 1.04 -2.16
C LEU A 32 -9.44 2.10 -3.26
N GLY A 33 -8.33 2.83 -3.19
CA GLY A 33 -7.96 3.85 -4.16
C GLY A 33 -7.68 3.26 -5.54
N SER A 34 -7.03 2.10 -5.60
CA SER A 34 -6.77 1.38 -6.85
C SER A 34 -8.08 0.90 -7.51
N ALA A 35 -9.02 0.39 -6.71
CA ALA A 35 -10.34 -0.01 -7.20
C ALA A 35 -11.15 1.20 -7.73
N ILE A 36 -11.14 2.32 -7.01
CA ILE A 36 -11.82 3.55 -7.43
C ILE A 36 -11.16 4.16 -8.67
N LYS A 37 -9.83 4.08 -8.82
CA LYS A 37 -9.10 4.54 -10.02
C LYS A 37 -9.53 3.78 -11.27
N GLY A 38 -9.67 2.46 -11.17
CA GLY A 38 -10.19 1.62 -12.26
C GLY A 38 -11.65 1.92 -12.58
N PHE A 39 -12.48 2.13 -11.56
CA PHE A 39 -13.89 2.52 -11.75
C PHE A 39 -14.03 3.88 -12.43
N LYS A 40 -13.28 4.89 -12.00
CA LYS A 40 -13.30 6.22 -12.64
C LYS A 40 -12.83 6.14 -14.10
N GLY A 41 -11.79 5.35 -14.38
CA GLY A 41 -11.31 5.12 -15.75
C GLY A 41 -12.36 4.44 -16.65
N ALA A 42 -13.19 3.55 -16.11
CA ALA A 42 -14.26 2.90 -16.86
C ALA A 42 -15.51 3.79 -17.05
N VAL A 43 -15.74 4.74 -16.13
CA VAL A 43 -16.90 5.65 -16.17
C VAL A 43 -16.60 6.93 -16.97
N THR A 44 -15.34 7.38 -16.97
CA THR A 44 -14.84 8.47 -17.82
C THR A 44 -14.24 7.84 -19.08
N ASP A 45 -15.09 7.42 -20.01
CA ASP A 45 -14.73 6.75 -21.26
C ASP A 45 -14.06 7.74 -22.25
N GLU A 46 -12.80 8.10 -21.98
CA GLU A 46 -11.96 8.93 -22.87
C GLU A 46 -10.76 8.10 -23.36
N PRO A 47 -10.54 7.97 -24.69
CA PRO A 47 -9.46 7.18 -25.26
C PRO A 47 -8.14 7.97 -25.29
N GLU A 48 -7.71 8.56 -24.18
CA GLU A 48 -6.34 9.07 -24.07
C GLU A 48 -5.68 8.60 -22.78
N LYS A 49 -4.56 7.90 -22.98
CA LYS A 49 -3.65 7.29 -21.99
C LYS A 49 -4.11 5.98 -21.34
N LYS A 50 -4.07 4.93 -22.16
CA LYS A 50 -3.45 3.66 -21.70
C LYS A 50 -1.93 3.84 -21.66
N GLU A 51 -1.40 4.49 -20.63
CA GLU A 51 0.02 4.36 -20.29
C GLU A 51 0.22 4.27 -18.77
N ALA A 52 0.91 3.18 -18.39
CA ALA A 52 1.64 2.94 -17.15
C ALA A 52 0.87 2.88 -15.83
N ALA A 53 0.71 1.67 -15.29
CA ALA A 53 1.68 1.16 -14.31
C ALA A 53 1.26 -0.24 -13.83
N THR A 54 1.72 -1.26 -14.54
CA THR A 54 2.30 -2.41 -13.84
C THR A 54 3.76 -2.03 -13.67
N GLU A 55 4.21 -1.83 -12.44
CA GLU A 55 5.57 -2.07 -11.96
C GLU A 55 5.66 -1.57 -10.51
N GLU A 56 5.72 -2.53 -9.59
CA GLU A 56 6.73 -2.62 -8.54
C GLU A 56 7.33 -1.28 -8.09
N ASP A 57 6.89 -0.77 -6.92
CA ASP A 57 7.81 -0.03 -6.06
C ASP A 57 7.72 -0.55 -4.63
N SER A 58 8.59 -1.52 -4.37
CA SER A 58 9.14 -1.78 -3.06
C SER A 58 9.89 -0.54 -2.55
N VAL A 59 9.20 0.41 -1.91
CA VAL A 59 9.86 1.37 -1.01
C VAL A 59 9.36 1.18 0.41
N ASN A 60 10.12 0.34 1.10
CA ASN A 60 10.70 0.63 2.42
C ASN A 60 9.80 1.43 3.37
N GLY A 61 8.93 0.71 4.07
CA GLY A 61 8.38 1.14 5.35
C GLY A 61 9.22 0.62 6.51
N ASP A 62 10.39 1.23 6.70
CA ASP A 62 11.19 1.21 7.94
C ASP A 62 11.97 -0.07 8.28
N SER A 63 13.27 0.03 8.03
CA SER A 63 14.32 -0.75 8.67
C SER A 63 14.36 -0.43 10.17
N LEU A 64 13.90 -1.33 11.04
CA LEU A 64 14.32 -1.50 12.45
C LEU A 64 13.57 -2.70 13.05
N GLY A 65 14.21 -3.86 13.07
CA GLY A 65 13.60 -5.09 13.59
C GLY A 65 14.48 -6.32 13.39
N ASP A 66 15.61 -6.34 14.11
CA ASP A 66 16.25 -7.53 14.64
C ASP A 66 16.51 -8.72 13.68
N LYS A 67 17.69 -8.71 13.03
CA LYS A 67 18.33 -9.95 12.57
C LYS A 67 19.26 -10.48 13.67
N THR A 68 18.70 -11.04 14.74
CA THR A 68 19.44 -11.92 15.66
C THR A 68 18.61 -13.15 16.01
N ALA A 69 18.56 -14.13 15.12
CA ALA A 69 18.55 -15.57 15.44
C ALA A 69 18.12 -16.40 14.23
N GLN A 70 19.07 -17.06 13.58
CA GLN A 70 18.92 -18.49 13.25
C GLN A 70 20.27 -19.07 12.84
N ASN A 71 20.93 -19.62 13.85
CA ASN A 71 21.95 -20.66 13.73
C ASN A 71 21.26 -22.03 13.59
N SER A 72 21.92 -22.98 12.94
CA SER A 72 21.55 -24.39 12.65
C SER A 72 20.62 -24.57 11.43
N LYS A 73 20.96 -25.39 10.42
CA LYS A 73 21.40 -26.78 10.55
C LYS A 73 22.09 -27.30 9.27
N VAL A 74 23.17 -28.04 9.49
CA VAL A 74 23.94 -28.90 8.57
C VAL A 74 23.05 -29.95 7.88
N SER A 75 23.30 -30.21 6.59
CA SER A 75 23.17 -31.54 5.99
C SER A 75 24.05 -31.66 4.74
N GLU A 76 25.02 -32.57 4.81
CA GLU A 76 25.81 -33.11 3.70
C GLU A 76 24.92 -33.70 2.59
N LYS A 77 25.35 -33.58 1.32
CA LYS A 77 25.77 -34.72 0.47
C LYS A 77 26.23 -34.25 -0.93
N GLU A 78 27.48 -34.55 -1.26
CA GLU A 78 27.93 -35.21 -2.51
C GLU A 78 27.39 -34.67 -3.85
N LYS A 79 28.28 -34.01 -4.64
CA LYS A 79 28.72 -34.57 -5.92
C LYS A 79 29.85 -33.78 -6.58
N ASP A 80 30.88 -34.52 -6.99
CA ASP A 80 31.70 -34.37 -8.20
C ASP A 80 31.88 -32.96 -8.77
N GLN A 81 33.13 -32.48 -8.72
CA GLN A 81 33.68 -31.78 -9.88
C GLN A 81 35.08 -32.32 -10.15
N VAL A 82 35.13 -33.10 -11.23
CA VAL A 82 36.27 -33.31 -12.13
C VAL A 82 36.95 -32.00 -12.50
#